data_AF-A8EVG8-F1
#
_entry.id   AF-A8EVG8-F1
#
_cell.length_a   1.000
_cell.length_b   1.000
_cell.length_c   1.000
_cell.angle_alpha   90.00
_cell.angle_beta   90.00
_cell.angle_gamma   90.00
#
_symmetry.space_group_name_H-M   'P 1'
#
loop_
_entity.id
_entity.type
_entity.pdbx_description
1 polymer ?
#
loop_
_entity_poly.entity_id
_entity_poly.type
_entity_poly.pdbx_seq_one_letter_code
_entity_poly.pdbx_strand_id
1 'polypeptide(L)'
;MLKSLNDKFINSQTKTKIELYLLPLLLLLLISFYTFEEKQEEMISTKNSFDEISNKKFEGSYLEVLSTLENLANKNHITILTNEKDKESIFLKGKSKIIVLENFLKQIENLNNFSKVQSLVLYKKDENGYYFFDLKISFEKFYFKQLKNENELELKIEDDAFVGE
;
A
#
# COMPACT_ATOMS: atom_id res chain seq x y z
N MET A 1 -47.73 0.87 57.90
CA MET A 1 -48.43 0.47 56.66
C MET A 1 -48.40 1.54 55.56
N LEU A 2 -48.70 2.82 55.84
CA LEU A 2 -48.58 3.88 54.82
C LEU A 2 -47.15 4.09 54.30
N LYS A 3 -46.15 4.07 55.19
CA LYS A 3 -44.75 4.30 54.82
C LYS A 3 -44.25 3.25 53.80
N SER A 4 -44.55 1.98 54.00
CA SER A 4 -44.18 0.90 53.07
C SER A 4 -44.89 0.98 51.71
N LEU A 5 -46.10 1.54 51.66
CA LEU A 5 -46.81 1.76 50.39
C LEU A 5 -46.18 2.93 49.63
N ASN A 6 -45.84 4.01 50.34
CA ASN A 6 -45.15 5.16 49.75
C ASN A 6 -43.76 4.78 49.23
N ASP A 7 -42.99 4.01 49.99
CA ASP A 7 -41.66 3.54 49.58
C ASP A 7 -41.75 2.64 48.33
N LYS A 8 -42.77 1.77 48.24
CA LYS A 8 -43.02 0.96 47.04
C LYS A 8 -43.43 1.80 45.83
N PHE A 9 -44.25 2.84 46.03
CA PHE A 9 -44.68 3.75 44.97
C PHE A 9 -43.50 4.57 44.42
N ILE A 10 -42.68 5.14 45.30
CA ILE A 10 -41.47 5.88 44.93
C ILE A 10 -40.49 4.98 44.17
N ASN A 11 -40.24 3.75 44.66
CA ASN A 11 -39.35 2.81 43.97
C ASN A 11 -39.90 2.34 42.62
N SER A 12 -41.22 2.18 42.50
CA SER A 12 -41.85 1.86 41.23
C SER A 12 -41.67 3.02 40.24
N GLN A 13 -41.85 4.26 40.69
CA GLN A 13 -41.71 5.44 39.86
C GLN A 13 -40.27 5.64 39.35
N THR A 14 -39.27 5.41 40.20
CA THR A 14 -37.85 5.50 39.81
C THR A 14 -37.47 4.39 38.85
N LYS A 15 -37.92 3.15 39.09
CA LYS A 15 -37.72 2.01 38.19
C LYS A 15 -38.30 2.28 36.80
N THR A 16 -39.55 2.74 36.73
CA THR A 16 -40.20 3.06 35.45
C THR A 16 -39.47 4.18 34.70
N LYS A 17 -38.97 5.20 35.41
CA LYS A 17 -38.15 6.26 34.78
C LYS A 17 -36.86 5.70 34.18
N ILE A 18 -36.13 4.86 34.91
CA ILE A 18 -34.89 4.23 34.42
C ILE A 18 -35.17 3.38 33.18
N GLU A 19 -36.22 2.55 33.20
CA GLU A 19 -36.64 1.74 32.06
C GLU A 19 -36.98 2.60 30.84
N LEU A 20 -37.64 3.74 31.04
CA LEU A 20 -38.01 4.67 29.97
C LEU A 20 -36.79 5.36 29.32
N TYR A 21 -35.71 5.60 30.08
CA TYR A 21 -34.46 6.14 29.54
C TYR A 21 -33.56 5.07 28.92
N LEU A 22 -33.63 3.83 29.40
CA LEU A 22 -32.80 2.73 28.90
C LEU A 22 -33.30 2.21 27.54
N LEU A 23 -34.63 2.19 27.33
CA LEU A 23 -35.26 1.74 26.09
C LEU A 23 -34.78 2.51 24.84
N PRO A 24 -34.78 3.85 24.78
CA PRO A 24 -34.29 4.57 23.60
C PRO A 24 -32.80 4.36 23.36
N LEU A 25 -32.00 4.17 24.43
CA LEU A 25 -30.58 3.85 24.30
C LEU A 25 -30.37 2.47 23.64
N LEU A 26 -31.17 1.47 24.04
CA LEU A 26 -31.15 0.13 23.44
C LEU A 26 -31.55 0.17 21.96
N LEU A 27 -32.59 0.93 21.61
CA LEU A 27 -33.02 1.10 20.22
C LEU A 27 -31.94 1.73 19.35
N LEU A 28 -31.25 2.75 19.86
CA LEU A 28 -30.15 3.41 19.15
C LEU A 28 -28.97 2.45 18.92
N LEU A 29 -28.67 1.60 19.90
CA LEU A 29 -27.65 0.56 19.78
C LEU A 29 -28.01 -0.50 18.73
N LEU A 30 -29.28 -0.93 18.68
CA LEU A 30 -29.78 -1.88 17.67
C LEU A 30 -29.72 -1.30 16.25
N ILE A 31 -30.10 -0.04 16.07
CA ILE A 31 -30.02 0.66 14.77
C ILE A 31 -28.55 0.80 14.33
N SER A 32 -27.66 1.15 15.25
CA SER A 32 -26.22 1.23 14.99
C SER A 32 -25.66 -0.12 14.52
N PHE A 33 -26.06 -1.22 15.15
CA PHE A 33 -25.61 -2.56 14.77
C PHE A 33 -26.11 -2.96 13.36
N TYR A 34 -27.40 -2.71 13.07
CA TYR A 34 -28.00 -3.01 11.78
C TYR A 34 -27.37 -2.22 10.62
N THR A 35 -27.15 -0.91 10.83
CA THR A 35 -26.49 -0.04 9.82
C THR A 35 -25.00 -0.35 9.64
N PHE A 36 -24.37 -1.03 10.60
CA PHE A 36 -22.98 -1.47 10.48
C PHE A 36 -22.83 -2.73 9.61
N GLU A 37 -23.78 -3.67 9.67
CA GLU A 37 -23.79 -4.87 8.81
C GLU A 37 -24.06 -4.52 7.34
N GLU A 38 -25.00 -3.61 7.06
CA GLU A 38 -25.35 -3.19 5.69
C GLU A 38 -24.15 -2.53 4.96
N LYS A 39 -23.30 -1.80 5.69
CA LYS A 39 -22.05 -1.24 5.15
C LYS A 39 -20.99 -2.29 4.83
N GLN A 40 -21.06 -3.49 5.41
CA GLN A 40 -20.10 -4.56 5.09
C GLN A 40 -20.49 -5.27 3.79
N GLU A 41 -21.77 -5.42 3.46
CA GLU A 41 -22.19 -6.08 2.21
C GLU A 41 -21.76 -5.30 0.96
N GLU A 42 -21.71 -3.96 1.02
CA GLU A 42 -21.14 -3.15 -0.07
C GLU A 42 -19.63 -3.33 -0.25
N MET A 43 -18.89 -3.82 0.76
CA MET A 43 -17.46 -4.12 0.66
C MET A 43 -17.16 -5.53 0.12
N ILE A 44 -18.15 -6.44 0.05
CA ILE A 44 -17.95 -7.89 -0.21
C ILE A 44 -18.28 -8.30 -1.66
N SER A 45 -18.38 -7.36 -2.61
CA SER A 45 -18.40 -7.71 -4.05
C SER A 45 -17.03 -8.18 -4.59
N THR A 46 -16.01 -8.26 -3.75
CA THR A 46 -14.60 -8.58 -4.08
C THR A 46 -14.30 -10.08 -4.27
N LYS A 47 -15.25 -10.99 -4.02
CA LYS A 47 -14.97 -12.44 -4.16
C LYS A 47 -14.74 -12.87 -5.62
N ASN A 48 -15.39 -12.21 -6.57
CA ASN A 48 -15.14 -12.44 -8.00
C ASN A 48 -13.88 -11.71 -8.50
N SER A 49 -13.40 -10.67 -7.80
CA SER A 49 -12.25 -9.90 -8.26
C SER A 49 -10.92 -10.59 -7.94
N PHE A 50 -10.78 -11.32 -6.84
CA PHE A 50 -9.50 -11.95 -6.47
C PHE A 50 -9.03 -13.02 -7.47
N ASP A 51 -9.95 -13.88 -7.93
CA ASP A 51 -9.65 -14.89 -8.93
C ASP A 51 -9.33 -14.27 -10.29
N GLU A 52 -10.01 -13.18 -10.67
CA GLU A 52 -9.68 -12.41 -11.87
C GLU A 52 -8.28 -11.78 -11.79
N ILE A 53 -7.89 -11.25 -10.62
CA ILE A 53 -6.58 -10.60 -10.42
C ILE A 53 -5.44 -11.61 -10.43
N SER A 54 -5.60 -12.74 -9.73
CA SER A 54 -4.55 -13.76 -9.62
C SER A 54 -4.18 -14.39 -10.97
N ASN A 55 -5.13 -14.39 -11.91
CA ASN A 55 -4.93 -14.89 -13.27
C ASN A 55 -4.43 -13.82 -14.26
N LYS A 56 -4.34 -12.54 -13.85
CA LYS A 56 -3.80 -11.49 -14.73
C LYS A 56 -2.33 -11.72 -14.98
N LYS A 57 -1.96 -11.75 -16.26
CA LYS A 57 -0.57 -11.83 -16.72
C LYS A 57 -0.14 -10.51 -17.31
N PHE A 58 1.17 -10.25 -17.28
CA PHE A 58 1.73 -9.10 -17.95
C PHE A 58 1.68 -9.29 -19.47
N GLU A 59 0.91 -8.45 -20.15
CA GLU A 59 0.74 -8.48 -21.62
C GLU A 59 1.59 -7.43 -22.35
N GLY A 60 2.35 -6.61 -21.61
CA GLY A 60 3.19 -5.56 -22.20
C GLY A 60 4.47 -6.06 -22.85
N SER A 61 5.16 -5.17 -23.56
CA SER A 61 6.44 -5.48 -24.20
C SER A 61 7.60 -5.42 -23.22
N TYR A 62 8.27 -6.55 -22.99
CA TYR A 62 9.50 -6.58 -22.17
C TYR A 62 10.63 -5.72 -22.76
N LEU A 63 10.68 -5.53 -24.08
CA LEU A 63 11.67 -4.65 -24.71
C LEU A 63 11.42 -3.18 -24.39
N GLU A 64 10.14 -2.77 -24.34
CA GLU A 64 9.77 -1.42 -23.91
C GLU A 64 10.13 -1.21 -22.44
N VAL A 65 9.82 -2.19 -21.59
CA VAL A 65 10.20 -2.15 -20.17
C VAL A 65 11.71 -2.02 -20.00
N LEU A 66 12.51 -2.79 -20.73
CA LEU A 66 13.98 -2.68 -20.70
C LEU A 66 14.45 -1.29 -21.12
N SER A 67 13.90 -0.74 -22.21
CA SER A 67 14.20 0.62 -22.68
C SER A 67 13.83 1.67 -21.63
N THR A 68 12.67 1.53 -20.98
CA THR A 68 12.25 2.41 -19.89
C THR A 68 13.20 2.31 -18.69
N LEU A 69 13.62 1.11 -18.30
CA LEU A 69 14.56 0.91 -17.19
C LEU A 69 15.93 1.53 -17.48
N GLU A 70 16.44 1.40 -18.71
CA GLU A 70 17.67 2.07 -19.14
C GLU A 70 17.54 3.60 -19.10
N ASN A 71 16.43 4.15 -19.61
CA ASN A 71 16.17 5.58 -19.57
C ASN A 71 16.06 6.12 -18.14
N LEU A 72 15.35 5.40 -17.26
CA LEU A 72 15.25 5.74 -15.83
C LEU A 72 16.63 5.68 -15.16
N ALA A 73 17.43 4.66 -15.45
CA ALA A 73 18.79 4.55 -14.92
C ALA A 73 19.66 5.74 -15.36
N ASN A 74 19.61 6.10 -16.65
CA ASN A 74 20.33 7.25 -17.18
C ASN A 74 19.89 8.58 -16.53
N LYS A 75 18.58 8.81 -16.36
CA LYS A 75 18.03 10.00 -15.68
C LYS A 75 18.54 10.11 -14.24
N ASN A 76 18.69 8.98 -13.56
CA ASN A 76 19.22 8.93 -12.20
C ASN A 76 20.76 8.86 -12.14
N HIS A 77 21.50 8.93 -13.25
CA HIS A 77 22.97 8.76 -13.26
C HIS A 77 23.45 7.39 -12.74
N ILE A 78 22.66 6.34 -12.99
CA ILE A 78 23.01 4.95 -12.72
C ILE A 78 23.65 4.34 -13.96
N THR A 79 24.77 3.64 -13.79
CA THR A 79 25.38 2.88 -14.89
C THR A 79 24.87 1.45 -14.88
N ILE A 80 24.11 1.06 -15.90
CA ILE A 80 23.76 -0.35 -16.14
C ILE A 80 24.88 -1.01 -16.93
N LEU A 81 25.37 -2.15 -16.42
CA LEU A 81 26.42 -2.96 -17.05
C LEU A 81 25.81 -4.07 -17.90
N THR A 82 24.75 -4.71 -17.39
CA THR A 82 24.02 -5.77 -18.09
C THR A 82 22.54 -5.70 -17.76
N ASN A 83 21.71 -5.99 -18.75
CA ASN A 83 20.30 -6.25 -18.56
C ASN A 83 19.91 -7.57 -19.26
N GLU A 84 19.20 -8.42 -18.56
CA GLU A 84 18.82 -9.72 -19.08
C GLU A 84 17.38 -10.02 -18.68
N LYS A 85 16.61 -10.55 -19.64
CA LYS A 85 15.26 -11.01 -19.41
C LYS A 85 15.27 -12.52 -19.23
N ASP A 86 14.76 -12.99 -18.12
CA ASP A 86 14.53 -14.41 -17.85
C ASP A 86 13.07 -14.61 -17.42
N LYS A 87 12.33 -15.33 -18.27
CA LYS A 87 10.88 -15.60 -18.10
C LYS A 87 10.05 -14.33 -17.84
N GLU A 88 9.53 -14.15 -16.64
CA GLU A 88 8.71 -13.01 -16.21
C GLU A 88 9.52 -12.10 -15.27
N SER A 89 10.84 -12.09 -15.43
CA SER A 89 11.75 -11.29 -14.62
C SER A 89 12.81 -10.62 -15.49
N ILE A 90 13.26 -9.46 -15.02
CA ILE A 90 14.38 -8.71 -15.56
C ILE A 90 15.47 -8.66 -14.50
N PHE A 91 16.70 -8.97 -14.91
CA PHE A 91 17.90 -8.89 -14.12
C PHE A 91 18.74 -7.72 -14.60
N LEU A 92 19.03 -6.79 -13.70
CA LEU A 92 19.90 -5.65 -13.95
C LEU A 92 21.15 -5.77 -13.10
N LYS A 93 22.31 -5.59 -13.71
CA LYS A 93 23.56 -5.38 -12.98
C LYS A 93 24.08 -4.00 -13.29
N GLY A 94 24.53 -3.28 -12.28
CA GLY A 94 24.96 -1.90 -12.45
C GLY A 94 25.81 -1.39 -11.31
N LYS A 95 26.10 -0.08 -11.36
CA LYS A 95 26.74 0.66 -10.28
C LYS A 95 26.02 1.98 -10.02
N SER A 96 25.87 2.33 -8.75
CA SER A 96 25.18 3.56 -8.31
C SER A 96 25.60 3.98 -6.90
N LYS A 97 25.34 5.25 -6.54
CA LYS A 97 25.33 5.70 -5.15
C LYS A 97 24.04 5.26 -4.46
N ILE A 98 24.08 4.99 -3.16
CA ILE A 98 22.91 4.46 -2.42
C ILE A 98 21.65 5.31 -2.56
N ILE A 99 21.76 6.62 -2.34
CA ILE A 99 20.62 7.57 -2.39
C ILE A 99 19.95 7.55 -3.77
N VAL A 100 20.76 7.53 -4.81
CA VAL A 100 20.32 7.48 -6.20
C VAL A 100 19.64 6.15 -6.52
N LEU A 101 20.24 5.04 -6.05
CA LEU A 101 19.68 3.71 -6.22
C LEU A 101 18.31 3.59 -5.54
N GLU A 102 18.14 4.14 -4.34
CA GLU A 102 16.84 4.15 -3.65
C GLU A 102 15.75 4.81 -4.50
N ASN A 103 16.04 5.97 -5.09
CA ASN A 103 15.08 6.65 -5.97
C ASN A 103 14.73 5.80 -7.19
N PHE A 104 15.73 5.17 -7.81
CA PHE A 104 15.52 4.28 -8.93
C PHE A 104 14.63 3.07 -8.58
N LEU A 105 14.82 2.47 -7.41
CA LEU A 105 13.94 1.38 -6.95
C LEU A 105 12.50 1.83 -6.75
N LYS A 106 12.29 3.05 -6.20
CA LYS A 106 10.94 3.63 -6.05
C LYS A 106 10.28 3.85 -7.41
N GLN A 107 11.03 4.31 -8.42
CA GLN A 107 10.54 4.48 -9.79
C GLN A 107 10.21 3.15 -10.44
N ILE A 108 11.03 2.11 -10.24
CA ILE A 108 10.75 0.75 -10.73
C ILE A 108 9.46 0.19 -10.11
N GLU A 109 9.28 0.32 -8.80
CA GLU A 109 8.05 -0.13 -8.13
C GLU A 109 6.81 0.62 -8.65
N ASN A 110 6.97 1.83 -9.18
CA ASN A 110 5.89 2.65 -9.75
C ASN A 110 5.77 2.54 -11.28
N LEU A 111 6.54 1.68 -11.95
CA LEU A 111 6.54 1.59 -13.41
C LEU A 111 5.20 1.09 -13.94
N ASN A 112 4.63 0.07 -13.30
CA ASN A 112 3.28 -0.43 -13.56
C ASN A 112 2.79 -1.35 -12.42
N ASN A 113 1.57 -1.85 -12.57
CA ASN A 113 0.94 -2.77 -11.62
C ASN A 113 1.58 -4.17 -11.54
N PHE A 114 2.51 -4.54 -12.43
CA PHE A 114 3.19 -5.84 -12.42
C PHE A 114 4.62 -5.78 -11.86
N SER A 115 5.31 -4.66 -12.07
CA SER A 115 6.73 -4.46 -11.75
C SER A 115 7.07 -4.57 -10.26
N LYS A 116 7.72 -5.63 -9.81
CA LYS A 116 8.05 -5.82 -8.40
C LYS A 116 9.55 -5.99 -8.22
N VAL A 117 10.19 -5.16 -7.40
CA VAL A 117 11.57 -5.43 -6.98
C VAL A 117 11.55 -6.67 -6.11
N GLN A 118 12.09 -7.77 -6.63
CA GLN A 118 12.11 -9.06 -5.94
C GLN A 118 13.34 -9.19 -5.05
N SER A 119 14.50 -8.71 -5.51
CA SER A 119 15.73 -8.74 -4.74
C SER A 119 16.70 -7.66 -5.19
N LEU A 120 17.42 -7.11 -4.24
CA LEU A 120 18.57 -6.24 -4.45
C LEU A 120 19.76 -6.79 -3.66
N VAL A 121 20.88 -6.99 -4.34
CA VAL A 121 22.16 -7.34 -3.72
C VAL A 121 23.13 -6.22 -3.99
N LEU A 122 23.74 -5.67 -2.94
CA LEU A 122 24.80 -4.67 -3.05
C LEU A 122 26.15 -5.33 -2.80
N TYR A 123 27.12 -5.02 -3.65
CA TYR A 123 28.49 -5.50 -3.53
C TYR A 123 29.43 -4.37 -3.07
N LYS A 124 30.73 -4.66 -3.12
CA LYS A 124 31.83 -3.79 -2.69
C LYS A 124 31.65 -2.35 -3.22
N LYS A 125 31.85 -1.39 -2.31
CA LYS A 125 31.95 0.03 -2.60
C LYS A 125 33.29 0.34 -3.27
N ASP A 126 33.28 1.09 -4.37
CA ASP A 126 34.50 1.61 -4.99
C ASP A 126 35.05 2.84 -4.24
N GLU A 127 36.23 3.30 -4.62
CA GLU A 127 36.91 4.45 -4.01
C GLU A 127 36.11 5.76 -4.16
N ASN A 128 35.23 5.84 -5.17
CA ASN A 128 34.38 6.99 -5.46
C ASN A 128 33.00 6.92 -4.79
N GLY A 129 32.77 5.87 -4.00
CA GLY A 129 31.55 5.64 -3.25
C GLY A 129 30.37 5.07 -4.03
N TYR A 130 30.60 4.50 -5.21
CA TYR A 130 29.61 3.73 -5.96
C TYR A 130 29.60 2.28 -5.48
N TYR A 131 28.39 1.74 -5.33
CA TYR A 131 28.15 0.34 -5.05
C TYR A 131 27.77 -0.37 -6.35
N PHE A 132 28.38 -1.52 -6.60
CA PHE A 132 27.84 -2.44 -7.60
C PHE A 132 26.58 -3.09 -7.05
N PHE A 133 25.61 -3.36 -7.92
CA PHE A 133 24.37 -4.01 -7.53
C PHE A 133 23.91 -5.04 -8.56
N ASP A 134 23.24 -6.07 -8.06
CA ASP A 134 22.44 -7.01 -8.82
C ASP A 134 20.97 -6.85 -8.37
N LEU A 135 20.10 -6.54 -9.31
CA LEU A 135 18.69 -6.22 -9.09
C LEU A 135 17.82 -7.16 -9.91
N LYS A 136 16.86 -7.81 -9.25
CA LYS A 136 15.83 -8.62 -9.90
C LYS A 136 14.47 -7.95 -9.79
N ILE A 137 13.82 -7.77 -10.94
CA ILE A 137 12.49 -7.19 -11.07
C ILE A 137 11.57 -8.27 -11.63
N SER A 138 10.51 -8.64 -10.91
CA SER A 138 9.50 -9.61 -11.33
C SER A 138 8.27 -8.92 -11.92
N PHE A 139 7.65 -9.55 -12.90
CA PHE A 139 6.39 -9.16 -13.55
C PHE A 139 5.35 -10.29 -13.47
N GLU A 140 5.60 -11.30 -12.62
CA GLU A 140 4.79 -12.52 -12.51
C GLU A 140 3.38 -12.27 -11.96
N LYS A 141 3.22 -11.27 -11.08
CA LYS A 141 1.96 -11.03 -10.35
C LYS A 141 1.46 -9.61 -10.59
N PHE A 142 0.13 -9.48 -10.66
CA PHE A 142 -0.55 -8.20 -10.65
C PHE A 142 -0.70 -7.67 -9.21
N TYR A 143 -0.45 -6.37 -9.03
CA TYR A 143 -0.57 -5.66 -7.77
C TYR A 143 -1.45 -4.41 -7.96
N PHE A 144 -2.32 -4.13 -7.00
CA PHE A 144 -2.97 -2.82 -6.94
C PHE A 144 -2.00 -1.81 -6.35
N LYS A 145 -1.48 -0.93 -7.20
CA LYS A 145 -0.56 0.13 -6.80
C LYS A 145 -1.17 1.48 -7.00
N GLN A 146 -0.92 2.37 -6.06
CA GLN A 146 -1.14 3.80 -6.25
C GLN A 146 0.08 4.37 -6.96
N LEU A 147 0.08 4.27 -8.29
CA LEU A 147 1.17 4.80 -9.11
C LEU A 147 1.22 6.32 -8.93
N LYS A 148 2.37 6.81 -8.44
CA LYS A 148 2.59 8.24 -8.27
C LYS A 148 3.02 8.85 -9.59
N ASN A 149 2.54 10.06 -9.87
CA ASN A 149 3.05 10.85 -10.99
C ASN A 149 4.51 11.24 -10.72
N GLU A 150 5.34 11.32 -11.77
CA GLU A 150 6.78 11.62 -11.66
C GLU A 150 7.05 12.89 -10.83
N ASN A 151 6.22 13.92 -10.96
CA ASN A 151 6.34 15.18 -10.21
C ASN A 151 6.19 15.01 -8.69
N GLU A 152 5.38 14.06 -8.22
CA GLU A 152 5.20 13.80 -6.78
C GLU A 152 6.37 13.01 -6.17
N LEU A 153 7.10 12.27 -7.00
CA LEU A 153 8.32 11.57 -6.57
C LEU A 153 9.50 12.53 -6.42
N GLU A 154 9.59 13.55 -7.28
CA GLU A 154 10.63 14.58 -7.23
C GLU A 154 10.40 15.56 -6.05
N LEU A 155 9.16 15.99 -5.79
CA LEU A 155 8.81 16.92 -4.70
C LEU A 155 9.16 16.39 -3.29
N LYS A 156 9.01 15.08 -3.04
CA LYS A 156 9.38 14.50 -1.73
C LYS A 156 10.89 14.52 -1.45
N ILE A 157 11.72 14.54 -2.49
CA ILE A 157 13.17 14.50 -2.35
C ILE A 157 13.69 15.84 -1.84
N GLU A 158 13.09 16.95 -2.29
CA GLU A 158 13.41 18.28 -1.76
C GLU A 158 13.02 18.37 -0.28
N ASP A 159 11.81 17.95 0.09
CA ASP A 159 11.35 18.00 1.49
C ASP A 159 12.21 17.13 2.43
N ASP A 160 12.60 15.91 2.03
CA ASP A 160 13.43 15.02 2.86
C ASP A 160 14.91 15.50 2.95
N ALA A 161 15.40 16.29 1.99
CA ALA A 161 16.73 16.88 2.02
C ALA A 161 16.84 18.09 2.98
N PHE A 162 15.72 18.74 3.31
CA PHE A 162 15.68 19.92 4.18
C PHE A 162 15.46 19.60 5.68
N VAL A 163 15.23 18.33 6.06
CA VAL A 163 15.01 17.94 7.47
C VAL A 163 16.32 17.49 8.17
N GLY A 164 17.47 17.63 7.49
CA GLY A 164 18.78 17.17 7.95
C GLY A 164 19.81 18.26 8.25
N GLU A 165 19.40 19.49 8.62
CA GLU A 165 20.29 20.53 9.16
C GLU A 165 20.04 20.79 10.65
#